data_AF-A0A7R9W873-F1
#
_entry.id   AF-A0A7R9W873-F1
#
_cell.length_a   1.000
_cell.length_b   1.000
_cell.length_c   1.000
_cell.angle_alpha   90.00
_cell.angle_beta   90.00
_cell.angle_gamma   90.00
#
_symmetry.space_group_name_H-M   'P 1'
#
loop_
_entity.id
_entity.type
_entity.pdbx_description
1 polymer ?
#
loop_
_entity_poly.entity_id
_entity_poly.type
_entity_poly.pdbx_seq_one_letter_code
_entity_poly.pdbx_strand_id
1 'polypeptide(L)'
;YMDPADHTDVEDEHRDDAAEKDDDDDRSSITVSCVTWNMAESSPTEAEASFLRRFRETSDVVLIGAQETENPKPRRTEGRRSRELRRLAIKHLGREYVPLALHG
;
A
#
# COMPACT_ATOMS: atom_id res chain seq x y z
N TYR A 1 16.88 44.26 66.12
CA TYR A 1 17.32 42.99 65.55
C TYR A 1 16.07 42.14 65.40
N MET A 2 15.43 42.20 64.24
CA MET A 2 14.32 41.33 63.84
C MET A 2 14.84 40.53 62.65
N ASP A 3 14.75 39.22 62.72
CA ASP A 3 15.12 38.28 61.65
C ASP A 3 13.82 37.75 61.01
N PRO A 4 13.64 37.82 59.68
CA PRO A 4 12.38 37.50 59.03
C PRO A 4 12.30 36.07 58.49
N ALA A 5 11.11 35.49 58.64
CA ALA A 5 10.45 34.53 57.75
C ALA A 5 11.29 33.35 57.20
N ASP A 6 11.10 32.19 57.85
CA ASP A 6 11.33 30.86 57.28
C ASP A 6 10.28 30.62 56.18
N HIS A 7 10.65 30.92 54.94
CA HIS A 7 9.92 30.55 53.73
C HIS A 7 10.38 29.14 53.34
N THR A 8 9.59 28.12 53.67
CA THR A 8 9.76 26.78 53.09
C THR A 8 9.17 26.80 51.68
N ASP A 9 10.03 26.99 50.68
CA ASP A 9 9.71 26.73 49.29
C ASP A 9 9.63 25.21 49.08
N VAL A 10 8.43 24.70 48.86
CA VAL A 10 8.20 23.32 48.40
C VAL A 10 8.42 23.35 46.90
N GLU A 11 9.60 22.95 46.45
CA GLU A 11 9.91 22.81 45.03
C GLU A 11 9.07 21.66 44.44
N ASP A 12 8.20 22.06 43.52
CA ASP A 12 7.31 21.25 42.70
C ASP A 12 8.15 20.33 41.82
N GLU A 13 8.18 19.02 42.11
CA GLU A 13 8.85 18.03 41.26
C GLU A 13 8.13 17.97 39.91
N HIS A 14 8.62 18.75 38.94
CA HIS A 14 8.31 18.59 37.53
C HIS A 14 8.71 17.18 37.10
N ARG A 15 7.70 16.30 37.01
CA ARG A 15 7.80 15.06 36.27
C ARG A 15 8.03 15.41 34.80
N ASP A 16 9.31 15.43 34.42
CA ASP A 16 9.72 15.30 33.04
C ASP A 16 9.39 13.87 32.60
N ASP A 17 8.11 13.62 32.27
CA ASP A 17 7.70 12.51 31.43
C ASP A 17 8.24 12.83 30.02
N ALA A 18 9.56 12.62 29.86
CA ALA A 18 10.22 12.61 28.58
C ALA A 18 9.47 11.58 27.72
N ALA A 19 8.63 12.09 26.83
CA ALA A 19 8.00 11.29 25.80
C ALA A 19 9.10 10.48 25.12
N GLU A 20 9.08 9.16 25.33
CA GLU A 20 9.86 8.21 24.55
C GLU A 20 9.58 8.54 23.09
N LYS A 21 10.57 9.11 22.42
CA LYS A 21 10.60 9.10 20.97
C LYS A 21 10.88 7.67 20.59
N ASP A 22 9.83 6.92 20.31
CA ASP A 22 9.91 5.71 19.50
C ASP A 22 10.39 6.13 18.10
N ASP A 23 11.71 6.31 17.96
CA ASP A 23 12.40 6.32 16.67
C ASP A 23 12.45 4.87 16.12
N ASP A 24 11.30 4.23 16.01
CA ASP A 24 11.15 2.91 15.38
C ASP A 24 11.02 3.10 13.86
N ASP A 25 12.09 3.61 13.24
CA ASP A 25 12.27 3.70 11.78
C ASP A 25 12.74 2.36 11.19
N ASP A 26 12.43 1.25 11.86
CA ASP A 26 12.48 -0.09 11.29
C ASP A 26 11.08 -0.42 10.77
N ARG A 27 10.82 -0.11 9.49
CA ARG A 27 9.63 -0.61 8.77
C ARG A 27 9.64 -2.15 8.77
N SER A 28 9.09 -2.73 9.82
CA SER A 28 9.00 -4.18 10.03
C SER A 28 7.80 -4.82 9.34
N SER A 29 6.97 -4.01 8.65
CA SER A 29 5.77 -4.45 7.96
C SER A 29 5.79 -4.08 6.48
N ILE A 30 5.17 -4.93 5.67
CA ILE A 30 4.92 -4.72 4.25
C ILE A 30 3.42 -4.76 4.00
N THR A 31 2.91 -3.83 3.20
CA THR A 31 1.50 -3.80 2.83
C THR A 31 1.29 -4.45 1.47
N VAL A 32 0.48 -5.51 1.46
CA VAL A 32 0.13 -6.26 0.25
C VAL A 32 -1.34 -6.09 -0.07
N SER A 33 -1.64 -5.51 -1.23
CA SER A 33 -3.01 -5.42 -1.75
C SER A 33 -3.29 -6.55 -2.74
N CYS A 34 -4.37 -7.30 -2.50
CA CYS A 34 -4.82 -8.39 -3.37
C CYS A 34 -6.09 -7.99 -4.11
N VAL A 35 -6.00 -7.95 -5.44
CA VAL A 35 -7.12 -7.66 -6.34
C VAL A 35 -7.52 -8.95 -7.04
N THR A 36 -8.81 -9.26 -7.03
CA THR A 36 -9.37 -10.31 -7.88
C THR A 36 -10.39 -9.68 -8.83
N TRP A 37 -10.37 -10.08 -10.10
CA TRP A 37 -11.25 -9.50 -11.12
C TRP A 37 -11.74 -10.56 -12.10
N ASN A 38 -13.04 -10.89 -12.01
CA ASN A 38 -13.71 -11.61 -13.09
C ASN A 38 -13.93 -10.67 -14.28
N MET A 39 -13.27 -10.95 -15.41
CA MET A 39 -13.31 -10.10 -16.60
C MET A 39 -14.50 -10.39 -17.52
N ALA A 40 -15.34 -11.38 -17.20
CA ALA A 40 -16.53 -11.76 -17.95
C ALA A 40 -16.26 -11.91 -19.46
N GLU A 41 -15.11 -12.50 -19.81
CA GLU A 41 -14.67 -12.64 -21.20
C GLU A 41 -14.61 -11.29 -21.96
N SER A 42 -14.33 -10.19 -21.28
CA SER A 42 -14.21 -8.85 -21.87
C SER A 42 -12.82 -8.25 -21.62
N SER A 43 -12.39 -7.32 -22.48
CA SER A 43 -11.19 -6.54 -22.18
C SER A 43 -11.57 -5.38 -21.27
N PRO A 44 -10.81 -5.07 -20.21
CA PRO A 44 -11.14 -3.96 -19.36
C PRO A 44 -10.86 -2.66 -20.10
N THR A 45 -11.70 -1.67 -19.89
CA THR A 45 -11.45 -0.30 -20.34
C THR A 45 -10.50 0.41 -19.38
N GLU A 46 -9.92 1.51 -19.83
CA GLU A 46 -9.08 2.36 -18.97
C GLU A 46 -9.87 2.96 -17.78
N ALA A 47 -11.15 3.28 -17.99
CA ALA A 47 -12.01 3.80 -16.94
C ALA A 47 -12.24 2.74 -15.85
N GLU A 48 -12.53 1.50 -16.26
CA GLU A 48 -12.70 0.38 -15.33
C GLU A 48 -11.42 0.08 -14.57
N ALA A 49 -10.26 0.07 -15.23
CA ALA A 49 -8.97 -0.21 -14.56
C ALA A 49 -8.46 0.97 -13.70
N SER A 50 -9.11 2.14 -13.75
CA SER A 50 -8.65 3.34 -13.04
C SER A 50 -8.58 3.17 -11.53
N PHE A 51 -9.35 2.24 -10.96
CA PHE A 51 -9.34 1.97 -9.52
C PHE A 51 -7.98 1.54 -9.00
N LEU A 52 -7.12 0.94 -9.84
CA LEU A 52 -5.78 0.48 -9.48
C LEU A 52 -4.87 1.62 -8.96
N ARG A 53 -5.18 2.88 -9.32
CA ARG A 53 -4.44 4.05 -8.83
C ARG A 53 -4.48 4.18 -7.31
N ARG A 54 -5.52 3.67 -6.65
CA ARG A 54 -5.67 3.74 -5.18
C ARG A 54 -4.55 3.02 -4.42
N PHE A 55 -3.90 2.05 -5.05
CA PHE A 55 -2.88 1.23 -4.40
C PHE A 55 -1.49 1.88 -4.44
N ARG A 56 -1.28 2.89 -5.31
CA ARG A 56 0.03 3.53 -5.51
C ARG A 56 0.67 4.06 -4.22
N GLU A 57 -0.16 4.66 -3.37
CA GLU A 57 0.28 5.37 -2.17
C GLU A 57 0.19 4.51 -0.91
N THR A 58 -0.48 3.35 -1.00
CA THR A 58 -0.91 2.57 0.18
C THR A 58 -0.34 1.17 0.23
N SER A 59 0.29 0.69 -0.85
CA SER A 59 0.77 -0.68 -0.97
C SER A 59 2.25 -0.69 -1.38
N ASP A 60 2.98 -1.68 -0.91
CA ASP A 60 4.34 -1.99 -1.39
C ASP A 60 4.27 -3.05 -2.50
N VAL A 61 3.31 -3.97 -2.39
CA VAL A 61 3.05 -5.04 -3.37
C VAL A 61 1.57 -5.06 -3.74
N VAL A 62 1.29 -5.14 -5.04
CA VAL A 62 -0.07 -5.32 -5.55
C VAL A 62 -0.13 -6.63 -6.33
N LEU A 63 -0.89 -7.59 -5.81
CA LEU A 63 -1.20 -8.85 -6.49
C LEU A 63 -2.51 -8.69 -7.25
N ILE A 64 -2.50 -8.96 -8.57
CA ILE A 64 -3.70 -8.90 -9.41
C ILE A 64 -3.97 -10.29 -9.97
N GLY A 65 -5.04 -10.92 -9.48
CA GLY A 65 -5.62 -12.13 -10.06
C GLY A 65 -6.81 -11.79 -10.94
N ALA A 66 -6.91 -12.42 -12.12
CA ALA A 66 -8.05 -12.25 -12.99
C ALA A 66 -8.58 -13.58 -13.51
N GLN A 67 -9.90 -13.69 -13.58
CA GLN A 67 -10.64 -14.85 -14.09
C GLN A 67 -11.36 -14.49 -15.39
N GLU A 68 -11.71 -15.51 -16.18
CA GLU A 68 -12.42 -15.34 -17.45
C GLU A 68 -11.70 -14.35 -18.39
N THR A 69 -10.37 -14.31 -18.29
CA THR A 69 -9.53 -13.47 -19.14
C THR A 69 -9.56 -13.96 -20.57
N GLU A 70 -9.80 -15.24 -20.82
CA GLU A 70 -9.88 -15.79 -22.17
C GLU A 70 -10.90 -16.93 -22.28
N ASN A 71 -11.33 -17.23 -23.51
CA ASN A 71 -12.14 -18.42 -23.77
C ASN A 71 -11.36 -19.67 -23.31
N PRO A 72 -12.01 -20.66 -22.67
CA PRO A 72 -11.36 -21.79 -21.98
C PRO A 72 -10.66 -22.81 -22.90
N LYS A 73 -10.57 -22.55 -24.20
CA LYS A 73 -9.84 -23.43 -25.12
C LYS A 73 -8.33 -23.35 -24.83
N PRO A 74 -7.59 -24.47 -24.93
CA PRO A 74 -6.14 -24.47 -24.74
C PRO A 74 -5.44 -23.47 -25.65
N ARG A 75 -4.44 -22.73 -25.11
CA ARG A 75 -3.65 -21.76 -25.86
C ARG A 75 -2.16 -22.02 -25.68
N ARG A 76 -1.40 -21.78 -26.74
CA ARG A 76 0.07 -21.84 -26.73
C ARG A 76 0.72 -20.52 -26.31
N THR A 77 -0.05 -19.42 -26.35
CA THR A 77 0.42 -18.06 -26.09
C THR A 77 -0.57 -17.33 -25.21
N GLU A 78 -0.07 -16.33 -24.49
CA GLU A 78 -0.89 -15.43 -23.69
C GLU A 78 -2.00 -14.76 -24.54
N GLY A 79 -3.17 -14.60 -23.93
CA GLY A 79 -4.34 -13.97 -24.53
C GLY A 79 -4.22 -12.45 -24.71
N ARG A 80 -5.14 -11.88 -25.50
CA ARG A 80 -5.20 -10.43 -25.72
C ARG A 80 -5.67 -9.70 -24.47
N ARG A 81 -6.65 -10.25 -23.76
CA ARG A 81 -7.30 -9.63 -22.59
C ARG A 81 -6.37 -9.58 -21.39
N SER A 82 -5.60 -10.65 -21.13
CA SER A 82 -4.60 -10.66 -20.06
C SER A 82 -3.44 -9.68 -20.34
N ARG A 83 -3.00 -9.58 -21.60
CA ARG A 83 -2.01 -8.58 -22.03
C ARG A 83 -2.53 -7.16 -21.84
N GLU A 84 -3.80 -6.92 -22.14
CA GLU A 84 -4.42 -5.61 -21.96
C GLU A 84 -4.57 -5.27 -20.47
N LEU A 85 -4.99 -6.22 -19.64
CA LEU A 85 -5.01 -6.05 -18.18
C LEU A 85 -3.61 -5.68 -17.65
N ARG A 86 -2.55 -6.37 -18.09
CA ARG A 86 -1.16 -6.04 -17.73
C ARG A 86 -0.79 -4.62 -18.15
N ARG A 87 -1.11 -4.24 -19.40
CA ARG A 87 -0.83 -2.90 -19.94
C ARG A 87 -1.50 -1.83 -19.06
N LEU A 88 -2.76 -2.04 -18.69
CA LEU A 88 -3.52 -1.14 -17.84
C LEU A 88 -2.99 -1.11 -16.41
N ALA A 89 -2.63 -2.26 -15.84
CA ALA A 89 -2.02 -2.32 -14.50
C ALA A 89 -0.73 -1.51 -14.44
N ILE A 90 0.18 -1.68 -15.40
CA ILE A 90 1.42 -0.89 -15.47
C ILE A 90 1.10 0.60 -15.62
N LYS A 91 0.16 0.96 -16.49
CA LYS A 91 -0.27 2.36 -16.69
C LYS A 91 -0.85 2.97 -15.40
N HIS A 92 -1.69 2.23 -14.68
CA HIS A 92 -2.41 2.72 -13.51
C HIS A 92 -1.68 2.52 -12.19
N LEU A 93 -0.63 1.71 -12.10
CA LEU A 93 0.27 1.66 -10.95
C LEU A 93 1.44 2.63 -11.10
N GLY A 94 1.86 2.95 -12.33
CA GLY A 94 2.86 3.97 -12.58
C GLY A 94 4.30 3.44 -12.59
N ARG A 95 5.26 4.35 -12.47
CA ARG A 95 6.70 4.06 -12.61
C ARG A 95 7.32 3.55 -11.31
N GLU A 96 6.61 3.73 -10.21
CA GLU A 96 6.97 3.30 -8.86
C GLU A 96 6.88 1.78 -8.70
N TYR A 97 6.20 1.11 -9.63
CA TYR A 97 5.98 -0.33 -9.63
C TYR A 97 6.68 -1.03 -10.79
N VAL A 98 7.24 -2.21 -10.51
CA VAL A 98 7.80 -3.10 -11.53
C VAL A 98 7.05 -4.44 -11.49
N PRO A 99 6.77 -5.07 -12.64
CA PRO A 99 6.20 -6.43 -12.64
C PRO A 99 7.23 -7.43 -12.08
N LEU A 100 6.89 -8.08 -10.96
CA LEU A 100 7.75 -9.10 -10.35
C LEU A 100 7.54 -10.49 -10.97
N ALA A 101 6.28 -10.87 -11.19
CA ALA A 101 5.91 -12.17 -11.73
C ALA A 101 4.67 -12.07 -12.60
N LEU A 102 4.59 -12.93 -13.61
CA LEU A 102 3.48 -13.03 -14.55
C LEU A 102 3.20 -14.52 -14.75
N HIS A 103 1.97 -14.93 -14.43
CA HIS A 103 1.52 -16.31 -14.57
C HIS A 103 0.11 -16.33 -15.18
N GLY A 104 -0.09 -17.19 -16.17
CA GLY A 104 -1.34 -17.34 -16.92
C GLY A 104 -1.31 -18.54 -17.83
#